data_AF-A0A378F0J3-F1
#
_entry.id   AF-A0A378F0J3-F1
#
_cell.length_a   1.000
_cell.length_b   1.000
_cell.length_c   1.000
_cell.angle_alpha   90.00
_cell.angle_beta   90.00
_cell.angle_gamma   90.00
#
_symmetry.space_group_name_H-M   'P 1'
#
loop_
_entity.id
_entity.type
_entity.pdbx_description
1 polymer ?
#
loop_
_entity_poly.entity_id
_entity_poly.type
_entity_poly.pdbx_seq_one_letter_code
_entity_poly.pdbx_strand_id
1 'polypeptide(L)'
;MAGRENEKKIVTGQALPFLISDLNILRRSLHKSDDLRDIRDLAMIWVGFETLLRNVEIRRIKTGDLKWQNDTSCYLLDVMRTKTNLSSNLTFQLSPQCSQHIRQLIETVEYTDTENFGHRFLFQPVNIHTKPIFPTHQQ
;
A
#
# COMPACT_ATOMS: atom_id res chain seq x y z
N MET A 1 7.68 -47.88 -25.17
CA MET A 1 6.72 -46.87 -25.67
C MET A 1 6.25 -46.06 -24.48
N ALA A 2 6.42 -44.74 -24.57
CA ALA A 2 6.25 -43.80 -23.46
C ALA A 2 4.77 -43.51 -23.18
N GLY A 3 4.33 -43.72 -21.94
CA GLY A 3 3.09 -43.14 -21.41
C GLY A 3 3.42 -41.78 -20.80
N ARG A 4 3.24 -40.69 -21.55
CA ARG A 4 3.31 -39.34 -20.98
C ARG A 4 2.10 -39.17 -20.08
N GLU A 5 2.36 -39.03 -18.79
CA GLU A 5 1.38 -38.70 -17.77
C GLU A 5 0.61 -37.44 -18.17
N ASN A 6 -0.69 -37.44 -17.86
CA ASN A 6 -1.62 -36.36 -18.11
C ASN A 6 -1.17 -35.06 -17.44
N GLU A 7 -0.42 -34.22 -18.16
CA GLU A 7 -0.20 -32.82 -17.77
C GLU A 7 -1.56 -32.10 -17.77
N LYS A 8 -2.11 -31.87 -16.57
CA LYS A 8 -3.26 -30.98 -16.40
C LYS A 8 -2.84 -29.58 -16.85
N LYS A 9 -3.23 -29.21 -18.07
CA LYS A 9 -3.06 -27.85 -18.59
C LYS A 9 -3.89 -26.88 -17.75
N ILE A 10 -3.24 -26.18 -16.81
CA ILE A 10 -3.86 -25.09 -16.07
C ILE A 10 -4.00 -23.91 -17.04
N VAL A 11 -5.19 -23.75 -17.60
CA VAL A 11 -5.53 -22.57 -18.39
C VAL A 11 -5.88 -21.46 -17.40
N THR A 12 -4.95 -20.53 -17.20
CA THR A 12 -5.20 -19.32 -16.43
C THR A 12 -5.90 -18.29 -17.32
N GLY A 13 -7.09 -17.84 -16.91
CA GLY A 13 -7.75 -16.70 -17.56
C GLY A 13 -6.98 -15.39 -17.35
N GLN A 14 -7.31 -14.36 -18.13
CA GLN A 14 -6.86 -13.00 -17.81
C GLN A 14 -7.48 -12.55 -16.49
N ALA A 15 -6.71 -11.84 -15.66
CA ALA A 15 -7.25 -11.24 -14.45
C ALA A 15 -8.27 -10.15 -14.82
N LEU A 16 -9.41 -10.14 -14.10
CA LEU A 16 -10.36 -9.02 -14.21
C LEU A 16 -9.69 -7.76 -13.65
N PRO A 17 -9.74 -6.63 -14.38
CA PRO A 17 -9.15 -5.38 -13.89
C PRO A 17 -9.96 -4.85 -12.70
N PHE A 18 -9.26 -4.34 -11.70
CA PHE A 18 -9.87 -3.59 -10.61
C PHE A 18 -10.16 -2.17 -11.09
N LEU A 19 -11.43 -1.77 -11.09
CA LEU A 19 -11.89 -0.51 -11.66
C LEU A 19 -12.17 0.54 -10.58
N ILE A 20 -12.33 1.79 -11.00
CA ILE A 20 -12.72 2.90 -10.11
C ILE A 20 -14.08 2.65 -9.44
N SER A 21 -14.98 1.90 -10.08
CA SER A 21 -16.25 1.47 -9.47
C SER A 21 -16.02 0.57 -8.26
N ASP A 22 -15.08 -0.36 -8.38
CA ASP A 22 -14.75 -1.31 -7.32
C ASP A 22 -14.08 -0.61 -6.15
N LEU A 23 -13.16 0.33 -6.44
CA LEU A 23 -12.55 1.19 -5.43
C LEU A 23 -13.59 2.02 -4.68
N ASN A 24 -14.60 2.53 -5.38
CA ASN A 24 -15.69 3.29 -4.75
C ASN A 24 -16.59 2.42 -3.87
N ILE A 25 -16.84 1.17 -4.26
CA ILE A 25 -17.58 0.20 -3.43
C ILE A 25 -16.80 -0.08 -2.15
N LEU A 26 -15.49 -0.34 -2.27
CA LEU A 26 -14.60 -0.56 -1.13
C LEU A 26 -14.59 0.66 -0.20
N ARG A 27 -14.45 1.87 -0.75
CA ARG A 27 -14.51 3.12 0.02
C ARG A 27 -15.78 3.20 0.85
N ARG A 28 -16.95 3.00 0.22
CA ARG A 28 -18.24 3.11 0.90
C ARG A 28 -18.36 2.10 2.04
N SER A 29 -17.81 0.91 1.83
CA SER A 29 -17.85 -0.19 2.81
C SER A 29 -16.93 0.06 4.01
N LEU A 30 -15.74 0.62 3.78
CA LEU A 30 -14.69 0.70 4.81
C LEU A 30 -14.49 2.10 5.42
N HIS A 31 -14.97 3.20 4.79
CA HIS A 31 -14.64 4.56 5.24
C HIS A 31 -15.13 4.94 6.65
N LYS A 32 -16.05 4.17 7.23
CA LYS A 32 -16.55 4.37 8.61
C LYS A 32 -16.02 3.32 9.60
N SER A 33 -15.12 2.45 9.15
CA SER A 33 -14.55 1.44 10.02
C SER A 33 -13.49 2.08 10.91
N ASP A 34 -13.56 1.79 12.21
CA ASP A 34 -12.53 2.12 13.19
C ASP A 34 -11.51 0.97 13.33
N ASP A 35 -11.66 -0.12 12.58
CA ASP A 35 -10.67 -1.21 12.55
C ASP A 35 -9.43 -0.76 11.77
N LEU A 36 -8.27 -0.75 12.44
CA LEU A 36 -6.99 -0.42 11.83
C LEU A 36 -6.68 -1.28 10.58
N ARG A 37 -7.18 -2.52 10.52
CA ARG A 37 -7.02 -3.39 9.34
C ARG A 37 -7.75 -2.81 8.14
N ASP A 38 -8.98 -2.37 8.32
CA ASP A 38 -9.80 -1.80 7.26
C ASP A 38 -9.23 -0.46 6.78
N ILE A 39 -8.78 0.38 7.72
CA ILE A 39 -8.12 1.66 7.43
C ILE A 39 -6.84 1.42 6.61
N ARG A 40 -6.00 0.48 7.06
CA ARG A 40 -4.75 0.10 6.35
C ARG A 40 -5.05 -0.44 4.96
N ASP A 41 -5.98 -1.37 4.84
CA ASP A 41 -6.26 -2.07 3.59
C ASP A 41 -6.89 -1.13 2.56
N LEU A 42 -7.78 -0.23 3.00
CA LEU A 42 -8.34 0.82 2.15
C LEU A 42 -7.23 1.75 1.63
N ALA A 43 -6.35 2.25 2.51
CA ALA A 43 -5.23 3.11 2.11
C ALA A 43 -4.27 2.39 1.14
N MET A 44 -3.95 1.12 1.41
CA MET A 44 -3.04 0.32 0.58
C MET A 44 -3.62 0.07 -0.82
N ILE A 45 -4.91 -0.25 -0.92
CA ILE A 45 -5.59 -0.48 -2.20
C ILE A 45 -5.69 0.83 -2.99
N TRP A 46 -5.96 1.96 -2.33
CA TRP A 46 -6.00 3.27 -2.98
C TRP A 46 -4.65 3.66 -3.59
N VAL A 47 -3.57 3.48 -2.83
CA VAL A 47 -2.20 3.73 -3.30
C VAL A 47 -1.87 2.82 -4.49
N GLY A 48 -2.18 1.53 -4.40
CA GLY A 48 -1.97 0.60 -5.51
C GLY A 48 -2.74 0.99 -6.77
N PHE A 49 -3.97 1.46 -6.61
CA PHE A 49 -4.81 1.91 -7.72
C PHE A 49 -4.26 3.17 -8.41
N GLU A 50 -3.87 4.19 -7.65
CA GLU A 50 -3.39 5.46 -8.24
C GLU A 50 -1.97 5.37 -8.81
N THR A 51 -1.11 4.54 -8.22
CA THR A 51 0.32 4.49 -8.57
C THR A 51 0.67 3.35 -9.52
N LEU A 52 -0.19 2.33 -9.62
CA LEU A 52 0.05 1.09 -10.37
C LEU A 52 1.37 0.38 -9.98
N LEU A 53 1.86 0.64 -8.77
CA LEU A 53 3.02 -0.03 -8.20
C LEU A 53 2.69 -1.50 -7.95
N ARG A 54 3.69 -2.36 -8.09
CA ARG A 54 3.57 -3.78 -7.75
C ARG A 54 3.50 -3.96 -6.25
N ASN A 55 2.94 -5.08 -5.80
CA ASN A 55 2.84 -5.44 -4.38
C ASN A 55 4.18 -5.32 -3.62
N VAL A 56 5.31 -5.68 -4.25
CA VAL A 56 6.64 -5.56 -3.63
C VAL A 56 7.12 -4.10 -3.50
N GLU A 57 6.72 -3.23 -4.42
CA GLU A 57 7.03 -1.79 -4.39
C GLU A 57 6.18 -1.12 -3.31
N ILE A 58 4.87 -1.40 -3.26
CA ILE A 58 3.94 -0.87 -2.25
C ILE A 58 4.39 -1.23 -0.83
N ARG A 59 4.76 -2.49 -0.57
CA ARG A 59 5.21 -2.93 0.77
C ARG A 59 6.52 -2.28 1.24
N ARG A 60 7.30 -1.69 0.33
CA ARG A 60 8.57 -1.04 0.67
C ARG A 60 8.41 0.45 0.95
N ILE A 61 7.24 1.03 0.67
CA ILE A 61 6.95 2.43 0.95
C ILE A 61 7.15 2.69 2.43
N LYS A 62 7.97 3.69 2.74
CA LYS A 62 8.19 4.22 4.06
C LYS A 62 7.40 5.51 4.24
N THR A 63 7.09 5.86 5.46
CA THR A 63 6.50 7.17 5.81
C THR A 63 7.36 8.35 5.32
N GLY A 64 8.69 8.21 5.31
CA GLY A 64 9.62 9.23 4.80
C GLY A 64 9.58 9.43 3.29
N ASP A 65 8.96 8.49 2.55
CA ASP A 65 8.74 8.60 1.12
C ASP A 65 7.55 9.54 0.79
N LEU A 66 6.77 9.94 1.82
CA LEU A 66 5.64 10.84 1.70
C LEU A 66 6.04 12.27 2.05
N LYS A 67 5.70 13.22 1.17
CA LYS A 67 5.88 14.66 1.39
C LYS A 67 4.53 15.36 1.29
N TRP A 68 4.09 15.94 2.40
CA TRP A 68 2.84 16.71 2.42
C TRP A 68 3.01 18.04 1.67
N GLN A 69 2.10 18.32 0.74
CA GLN A 69 2.03 19.56 -0.01
C GLN A 69 0.91 20.44 0.56
N ASN A 70 1.28 21.56 1.20
CA ASN A 70 0.33 22.44 1.88
C ASN A 70 -0.64 23.15 0.92
N ASP A 71 -0.21 23.43 -0.30
CA ASP A 71 -0.98 24.14 -1.33
C ASP A 71 -2.13 23.28 -1.89
N THR A 72 -1.87 22.00 -2.10
CA THR A 72 -2.81 21.02 -2.67
C THR A 72 -3.46 20.16 -1.61
N SER A 73 -3.00 20.23 -0.35
CA SER A 73 -3.41 19.33 0.74
C SER A 73 -3.35 17.85 0.35
N CYS A 74 -2.31 17.49 -0.40
CA CYS A 74 -2.07 16.15 -0.93
C CYS A 74 -0.66 15.68 -0.59
N TYR A 75 -0.43 14.37 -0.60
CA TYR A 75 0.92 13.82 -0.53
C TYR A 75 1.54 13.70 -1.92
N LEU A 76 2.82 14.07 -2.03
CA LEU A 76 3.72 13.50 -3.03
C LEU A 76 4.33 12.22 -2.46
N LEU A 77 4.35 11.16 -3.25
CA LEU A 77 4.97 9.89 -2.91
C LEU A 77 6.18 9.65 -3.83
N ASP A 78 7.36 9.58 -3.24
CA ASP A 78 8.62 9.30 -3.93
C ASP A 78 9.00 7.81 -3.77
N VAL A 79 8.98 7.03 -4.86
CA VAL A 79 9.33 5.60 -4.82
C VAL A 79 10.50 5.29 -5.72
N MET A 80 11.51 4.63 -5.16
CA MET A 80 12.66 4.14 -5.92
C MET A 80 12.31 2.82 -6.63
N ARG A 81 12.33 2.83 -7.96
CA ARG A 81 12.09 1.65 -8.77
C ARG A 81 13.41 0.97 -9.13
N THR A 82 13.59 -0.27 -8.66
CA THR A 82 14.75 -1.11 -8.96
C THR A 82 14.34 -2.26 -9.86
N LYS A 83 14.25 -2.03 -11.17
CA LYS A 83 14.17 -3.11 -12.15
C LYS A 83 15.30 -2.93 -13.16
N THR A 84 16.29 -3.82 -13.08
CA THR A 84 17.43 -4.03 -13.99
C THR A 84 18.32 -2.81 -14.24
N ASN A 85 19.50 -2.74 -13.60
CA ASN A 85 20.63 -1.82 -13.84
C ASN A 85 20.36 -0.30 -13.95
N LEU A 86 19.10 0.13 -13.86
CA LEU A 86 18.66 1.52 -13.94
C LEU A 86 17.73 1.76 -12.75
N SER A 87 18.18 2.60 -11.83
CA SER A 87 17.34 3.10 -10.74
C SER A 87 16.64 4.35 -11.24
N SER A 88 15.30 4.34 -11.27
CA SER A 88 14.52 5.55 -11.49
C SER A 88 13.73 5.89 -10.23
N ASN A 89 13.78 7.16 -9.82
CA ASN A 89 12.85 7.70 -8.85
C ASN A 89 11.56 8.07 -9.58
N LEU A 90 10.43 7.59 -9.07
CA LEU A 90 9.11 7.98 -9.53
C LEU A 90 8.46 8.81 -8.43
N THR A 91 7.99 9.99 -8.79
CA THR A 91 7.21 10.86 -7.90
C THR A 91 5.76 10.83 -8.37
N PHE A 92 4.86 10.49 -7.46
CA PHE A 92 3.41 10.48 -7.70
C PHE A 92 2.75 11.57 -6.87
N GLN A 93 1.95 12.42 -7.50
CA GLN A 93 1.02 13.28 -6.77
C GLN A 93 -0.26 12.50 -6.52
N LEU A 94 -0.52 12.21 -5.25
CA LEU A 94 -1.70 11.45 -4.85
C LEU A 94 -2.93 12.35 -4.85
N SER A 95 -4.10 11.76 -5.12
CA SER A 95 -5.35 12.50 -5.04
C SER A 95 -5.66 12.94 -3.60
N PRO A 96 -6.55 13.92 -3.40
CA PRO A 96 -7.04 14.27 -2.07
C PRO A 96 -7.61 13.07 -1.30
N GLN A 97 -8.32 12.16 -1.98
CA GLN A 97 -8.92 10.98 -1.37
C GLN A 97 -7.87 9.98 -0.89
N CYS A 98 -6.89 9.68 -1.74
CA CYS A 98 -5.76 8.82 -1.37
C CYS A 98 -5.00 9.41 -0.19
N SER A 99 -4.73 10.73 -0.26
CA SER A 99 -3.99 11.46 0.77
C SER A 99 -4.72 11.45 2.11
N GLN A 100 -6.05 11.58 2.10
CA GLN A 100 -6.88 11.48 3.30
C GLN A 100 -6.80 10.09 3.94
N HIS A 101 -6.88 9.01 3.15
CA HIS A 101 -6.80 7.65 3.70
C HIS A 101 -5.42 7.33 4.29
N ILE A 102 -4.34 7.79 3.64
CA ILE A 102 -2.98 7.69 4.18
C ILE A 102 -2.85 8.48 5.49
N ARG A 103 -3.38 9.71 5.52
CA ARG A 103 -3.35 10.55 6.71
C ARG A 103 -4.09 9.90 7.88
N GLN A 104 -5.30 9.38 7.62
CA GLN A 104 -6.08 8.64 8.61
C GLN A 104 -5.29 7.44 9.16
N LEU A 105 -4.64 6.66 8.30
CA LEU A 105 -3.79 5.54 8.73
C LEU A 105 -2.64 6.01 9.65
N ILE A 106 -1.93 7.07 9.26
CA ILE A 106 -0.79 7.60 10.04
C ILE A 106 -1.25 8.12 11.40
N GLU A 107 -2.36 8.85 11.44
CA GLU A 107 -2.95 9.39 12.66
C GLU A 107 -3.45 8.27 13.59
N THR A 108 -4.03 7.18 13.04
CA THR A 108 -4.56 6.05 13.83
C THR A 108 -3.46 5.21 14.48
N VAL A 109 -2.29 5.06 13.83
CA VAL A 109 -1.19 4.22 14.35
C VAL A 109 -0.44 4.90 15.51
N GLU A 110 -0.71 6.19 15.79
CA GLU A 110 -0.11 6.99 16.87
C GLU A 110 1.38 6.69 17.04
N TYR A 111 2.20 7.01 16.03
CA TYR A 111 3.63 6.74 16.08
C TYR A 111 4.29 7.47 17.27
N THR A 112 4.46 6.77 18.39
CA THR A 112 5.01 7.32 19.64
C THR A 112 6.51 7.58 19.59
N ASP A 113 7.19 7.05 18.58
CA ASP A 113 8.63 7.21 18.35
C ASP A 113 8.84 7.98 17.04
N THR A 114 9.10 9.28 17.20
CA THR A 114 9.27 10.25 16.12
C THR A 114 10.66 10.17 15.49
N GLU A 115 11.67 9.68 16.21
CA GLU A 115 13.06 9.60 15.72
C GLU A 115 13.18 8.64 14.54
N ASN A 116 12.45 7.53 14.59
CA ASN A 116 12.44 6.54 13.50
C ASN A 116 11.27 6.71 12.55
N PHE A 117 10.43 7.74 12.72
CA PHE A 117 9.16 7.86 12.00
C PHE A 117 9.36 7.65 10.52
N GLY A 118 10.27 8.41 9.87
CA GLY A 118 10.53 8.37 8.43
C GLY A 118 11.09 7.06 7.87
N HIS A 119 11.62 6.17 8.72
CA HIS A 119 12.18 4.88 8.30
C HIS A 119 11.18 3.73 8.38
N ARG A 120 10.03 3.95 9.02
CA ARG A 120 8.99 2.93 9.20
C ARG A 120 8.27 2.67 7.88
N PHE A 121 8.02 1.38 7.60
CA PHE A 121 7.12 1.00 6.52
C PHE A 121 5.73 1.58 6.78
N LEU A 122 5.13 2.17 5.75
CA LEU A 122 3.80 2.78 5.81
C LEU A 122 2.72 1.72 6.08
N PHE A 123 2.84 0.57 5.42
CA PHE A 123 1.89 -0.54 5.55
C PHE A 123 2.49 -1.66 6.40
N GLN A 124 2.08 -1.73 7.66
CA GLN A 124 2.56 -2.72 8.63
C GLN A 124 1.55 -3.84 8.88
N PRO A 125 2.01 -5.03 9.30
CA PRO A 125 1.12 -6.05 9.82
C PRO A 125 0.35 -5.53 11.04
N VAL A 126 -0.95 -5.84 11.09
CA VAL A 126 -1.84 -5.49 12.20
C VAL A 126 -2.24 -6.80 12.86
N ASN A 127 -2.09 -6.91 14.17
CA ASN A 127 -2.45 -8.11 14.92
C ASN A 127 -3.98 -8.27 15.00
N ILE A 128 -4.48 -9.46 15.35
CA ILE A 128 -5.89 -9.75 15.62
C ILE A 128 -6.51 -8.84 16.69
N HIS A 129 -5.69 -8.31 17.59
CA HIS A 129 -6.08 -7.34 18.62
C HIS A 129 -6.01 -5.89 18.13
N THR A 130 -5.99 -5.68 16.81
CA THR A 130 -5.89 -4.38 16.11
C THR A 130 -4.69 -3.51 16.50
N LYS A 131 -3.73 -4.06 17.27
CA LYS A 131 -2.47 -3.40 17.61
C LYS A 131 -1.47 -3.49 16.46
N PRO A 132 -0.72 -2.41 16.14
CA PRO A 132 0.40 -2.47 15.21
C PRO A 132 1.41 -3.51 15.68
N ILE A 133 1.86 -4.40 14.78
CA ILE A 133 3.03 -5.23 15.04
C ILE A 133 4.23 -4.47 14.51
N PHE A 134 5.03 -3.91 15.41
CA PHE A 134 6.35 -3.38 15.07
C PHE A 134 7.32 -4.57 15.01
N PRO A 135 7.79 -5.01 13.83
CA PRO A 135 8.88 -5.97 13.79
C PRO A 135 10.10 -5.27 14.41
N THR A 136 10.48 -5.72 15.60
CA THR A 136 11.77 -5.35 16.19
C THR A 136 12.82 -6.00 15.29
N HIS A 137 13.60 -5.19 14.58
CA HIS A 137 14.81 -5.71 13.95
C HIS A 137 15.69 -6.28 15.06
N GLN A 138 15.70 -7.61 15.21
CA GLN A 138 16.79 -8.26 15.89
C GLN A 138 18.02 -8.12 14.99
N GLN A 139 19.09 -7.63 15.62
CA GLN A 139 20.40 -7.30 15.04
C GLN A 139 21.03 -8.49 14.31
#